data_AF-A0A252F0H8-F1
#
_entry.id   AF-A0A252F0H8-F1
#
_cell.length_a   1.000
_cell.length_b   1.000
_cell.length_c   1.000
_cell.angle_alpha   90.00
_cell.angle_beta   90.00
_cell.angle_gamma   90.00
#
_symmetry.space_group_name_H-M   'P 1'
#
loop_
_entity.id
_entity.type
_entity.pdbx_description
1 polymer ?
#
loop_
_entity_poly.entity_id
_entity_poly.type
_entity_poly.pdbx_seq_one_letter_code
_entity_poly.pdbx_strand_id
1 'polypeptide(L)'
;MEFDLPASIRMALDRLEAAGYPSYVVGGAVRDQLAGKQPHDYDVCTAARPEQVEQLFADQTVIETGLKHGTVTVLLDGMPVEITTFRTEGAYSDGRRPDSVSFVDDIERDLARRDFTINAMAWSPVRGLCDPFGGQADLQRRCIRCVGDPDTRLKEDALRILRALRFAAQRGFVVEPVTAAALHRNRERLAQVSAERITAELLQLLCGAHVGAVLMEFSDIIAQILPEIQPMIGFDQHNAYHKYTVWEHSVRAVEGIRPDPLLRLAALLHDVGKPDTFSRDERGVGHFYGHPARSRELAEQMVQRLRLPVQMERQLLYLVRHHDTPLGSNTRHVRRKLAVHGEETFRALLAIKKADGIGQGTTPQNLTELLETERLLEQVLTEDSCLTRRDLAVNGNDLIAWGARGRAVGYYLSAMLNRVLDDPSCNTRERLHAVYDGLRAQESYVELTVNGMSARCCVRQVRQLLAGIPDITRTDITLDSGRIVVYGRHLPLEQIREVLAAAGYEVAI
;
A
#
# COMPACT_ATOMS: atom_id res chain seq x y z
N MET A 1 -13.88 -24.45 -33.44
CA MET A 1 -13.15 -23.78 -32.34
C MET A 1 -13.60 -24.46 -31.06
N GLU A 2 -12.67 -25.09 -30.34
CA GLU A 2 -12.98 -25.83 -29.13
C GLU A 2 -12.17 -25.24 -27.98
N PHE A 3 -12.84 -24.89 -26.88
CA PHE A 3 -12.17 -24.37 -25.69
C PHE A 3 -11.75 -25.52 -24.80
N ASP A 4 -10.52 -25.44 -24.29
CA ASP A 4 -10.03 -26.36 -23.26
C ASP A 4 -10.61 -25.93 -21.92
N LEU A 5 -11.67 -26.62 -21.49
CA LEU A 5 -12.41 -26.33 -20.25
C LEU A 5 -12.01 -27.32 -19.15
N PRO A 6 -11.88 -26.86 -17.88
CA PRO A 6 -11.76 -27.76 -16.75
C PRO A 6 -12.92 -28.76 -16.70
N ALA A 7 -12.66 -29.98 -16.24
CA ALA A 7 -13.65 -31.05 -16.16
C ALA A 7 -14.91 -30.63 -15.38
N SER A 8 -14.74 -29.92 -14.26
CA SER A 8 -15.84 -29.37 -13.45
C SER A 8 -16.75 -28.42 -14.23
N ILE A 9 -16.18 -27.55 -15.07
CA ILE A 9 -16.95 -26.61 -15.91
C ILE A 9 -17.71 -27.37 -16.99
N ARG A 10 -17.05 -28.32 -17.65
CA ARG A 10 -17.69 -29.18 -18.65
C ARG A 10 -18.85 -29.98 -18.05
N MET A 11 -18.65 -30.56 -16.86
CA MET A 11 -19.71 -31.29 -16.15
C MET A 11 -20.90 -30.39 -15.81
N ALA A 12 -20.67 -29.15 -15.37
CA ALA A 12 -21.74 -28.18 -15.15
C ALA A 12 -22.54 -27.90 -16.43
N LEU A 13 -21.85 -27.60 -17.53
CA LEU A 13 -22.49 -27.31 -18.82
C LEU A 13 -23.28 -28.51 -19.35
N ASP A 14 -22.68 -29.70 -19.32
CA ASP A 14 -23.30 -30.93 -19.83
C ASP A 14 -24.55 -31.29 -19.03
N ARG A 15 -24.52 -31.15 -17.70
CA ARG A 15 -25.67 -31.43 -16.83
C ARG A 15 -26.82 -30.44 -17.05
N LEU A 16 -26.50 -29.15 -17.21
CA LEU A 16 -27.50 -28.11 -17.51
C LEU A 16 -28.13 -28.33 -18.89
N GLU A 17 -27.32 -28.59 -19.93
CA GLU A 17 -27.83 -28.85 -21.28
C GLU A 17 -28.64 -30.15 -21.35
N ALA A 18 -28.22 -31.22 -20.64
CA ALA A 18 -28.98 -32.47 -20.58
C ALA A 18 -30.35 -32.30 -19.91
N ALA A 19 -30.48 -31.33 -18.99
CA ALA A 19 -31.75 -30.96 -18.38
C ALA A 19 -32.59 -29.98 -19.22
N GLY A 20 -32.11 -29.60 -20.41
CA GLY A 20 -32.81 -28.71 -21.33
C GLY A 20 -32.61 -27.22 -21.08
N TYR A 21 -31.65 -26.84 -20.23
CA TYR A 21 -31.32 -25.45 -19.95
C TYR A 21 -30.07 -25.02 -20.74
N PRO A 22 -30.21 -24.09 -21.71
CA PRO A 22 -29.06 -23.51 -22.38
C PRO A 22 -28.01 -23.03 -21.38
N SER A 23 -26.75 -23.38 -21.60
CA SER A 23 -25.66 -22.97 -20.72
C SER A 23 -24.38 -22.60 -21.48
N TYR A 24 -23.64 -21.64 -20.93
CA TYR A 24 -22.46 -21.08 -21.55
C TYR A 24 -21.40 -20.72 -20.51
N VAL A 25 -20.14 -20.78 -20.90
CA VAL A 25 -19.07 -20.01 -20.27
C VAL A 25 -19.15 -18.57 -20.77
N VAL A 26 -18.93 -17.58 -19.91
CA VAL A 26 -19.08 -16.15 -20.25
C VAL A 26 -17.94 -15.27 -19.79
N GLY A 27 -17.90 -14.04 -20.32
CA GLY A 27 -17.10 -12.96 -19.76
C GLY A 27 -15.60 -13.10 -20.00
N GLY A 28 -14.81 -12.90 -18.94
CA GLY A 28 -13.35 -12.88 -19.03
C GLY A 28 -12.76 -14.20 -19.52
N ALA A 29 -13.38 -15.34 -19.16
CA ALA A 29 -12.94 -16.65 -19.59
C ALA A 29 -13.01 -16.83 -21.11
N VAL A 30 -14.12 -16.42 -21.73
CA VAL A 30 -14.28 -16.48 -23.20
C VAL A 30 -13.27 -15.57 -23.89
N ARG A 31 -13.11 -14.34 -23.40
CA ARG A 31 -12.13 -13.38 -23.92
C ARG A 31 -10.70 -13.95 -23.87
N ASP A 32 -10.32 -14.52 -22.72
CA ASP A 32 -8.95 -14.98 -22.49
C ASP A 32 -8.66 -16.24 -23.32
N GLN A 33 -9.61 -17.17 -23.45
CA GLN A 33 -9.53 -18.31 -24.37
C GLN A 33 -9.38 -17.88 -25.83
N LEU A 34 -10.19 -16.92 -26.29
CA LEU A 34 -10.07 -16.36 -27.65
C LEU A 34 -8.73 -15.65 -27.88
N ALA A 35 -8.11 -15.13 -26.82
CA ALA A 35 -6.78 -14.54 -26.87
C ALA A 35 -5.64 -15.57 -26.72
N GLY A 36 -5.96 -16.87 -26.67
CA GLY A 36 -4.98 -17.95 -26.49
C GLY A 36 -4.35 -17.99 -25.10
N LYS A 37 -5.04 -17.47 -24.08
CA LYS A 37 -4.59 -17.44 -22.69
C LYS A 37 -5.47 -18.36 -21.83
N GLN A 38 -4.87 -18.97 -20.82
CA GLN A 38 -5.61 -19.74 -19.84
C GLN A 38 -6.36 -18.79 -18.89
N PRO A 39 -7.70 -18.88 -18.78
CA PRO A 39 -8.47 -18.15 -17.79
C PRO A 39 -8.09 -18.54 -16.36
N HIS A 40 -8.15 -17.57 -15.45
CA HIS A 40 -7.99 -17.82 -14.02
C HIS A 40 -9.28 -18.33 -13.39
N ASP A 41 -10.41 -17.73 -13.77
CA ASP A 41 -11.74 -18.04 -13.27
C ASP A 41 -12.70 -18.31 -14.43
N TYR A 42 -13.70 -19.15 -14.18
CA TYR A 42 -14.72 -19.52 -15.15
C TYR A 42 -16.10 -19.26 -14.56
N ASP A 43 -16.85 -18.37 -15.20
CA ASP A 43 -18.25 -18.12 -14.88
C ASP A 43 -19.14 -18.88 -15.86
N VAL A 44 -20.09 -19.64 -15.33
CA VAL A 44 -21.13 -20.30 -16.12
C VAL A 44 -22.42 -19.48 -16.01
N CYS A 45 -23.10 -19.29 -17.13
CA CYS A 45 -24.47 -18.78 -17.11
C CYS A 45 -25.44 -19.74 -17.78
N THR A 46 -26.70 -19.69 -17.36
CA THR A 46 -27.73 -20.62 -17.84
C THR A 46 -29.14 -20.04 -17.80
N ALA A 47 -30.07 -20.60 -18.59
CA ALA A 47 -31.49 -20.31 -18.46
C ALA A 47 -32.12 -20.94 -17.20
N ALA A 48 -31.45 -21.91 -16.55
CA ALA A 48 -31.94 -22.51 -15.32
C ALA A 48 -32.03 -21.46 -14.19
N ARG A 49 -33.16 -21.41 -13.51
CA ARG A 49 -33.37 -20.58 -12.31
C ARG A 49 -32.56 -21.11 -11.13
N PRO A 50 -32.27 -20.29 -10.11
CA PRO A 50 -31.46 -20.72 -8.98
C PRO A 50 -32.00 -21.99 -8.30
N GLU A 51 -33.32 -22.08 -8.11
CA GLU A 51 -33.94 -23.24 -7.48
C GLU A 51 -33.83 -24.51 -8.37
N GLN A 52 -33.79 -24.33 -9.69
CA GLN A 52 -33.60 -25.43 -10.64
C GLN A 52 -32.13 -25.88 -10.65
N VAL A 53 -31.18 -24.96 -10.53
CA VAL A 53 -29.76 -25.27 -10.37
C VAL A 53 -29.55 -26.06 -9.08
N GLU A 54 -30.10 -25.60 -7.96
CA GLU A 54 -30.03 -26.31 -6.67
C GLU A 54 -30.58 -27.74 -6.76
N GLN A 55 -31.71 -27.93 -7.43
CA GLN A 55 -32.30 -29.26 -7.65
C GLN A 55 -31.43 -30.14 -8.55
N LEU A 56 -30.87 -29.59 -9.63
CA LEU A 56 -30.02 -30.33 -10.58
C LEU A 56 -28.69 -30.78 -9.97
N PHE A 57 -28.20 -30.04 -8.99
CA PHE A 57 -26.92 -30.30 -8.31
C PHE A 57 -27.12 -30.70 -6.84
N ALA A 58 -28.29 -31.24 -6.48
CA ALA A 58 -28.60 -31.65 -5.11
C ALA A 58 -27.70 -32.78 -4.56
N ASP A 59 -27.02 -33.50 -5.45
CA ASP A 59 -25.98 -34.50 -5.14
C ASP A 59 -24.60 -33.89 -4.86
N GLN A 60 -24.45 -32.56 -5.00
CA GLN A 60 -23.22 -31.81 -4.81
C GLN A 60 -23.37 -30.79 -3.67
N THR A 61 -22.26 -30.25 -3.19
CA THR A 61 -22.32 -29.13 -2.24
C THR A 61 -22.67 -27.85 -2.99
N VAL A 62 -23.86 -27.31 -2.68
CA VAL A 62 -24.36 -26.06 -3.24
C VAL A 62 -24.28 -24.96 -2.19
N ILE A 63 -23.73 -23.81 -2.56
CA ILE A 63 -23.64 -22.62 -1.72
C ILE A 63 -24.48 -21.53 -2.38
N GLU A 64 -25.45 -21.00 -1.62
CA GLU A 64 -26.35 -19.92 -2.01
C GLU A 64 -25.62 -18.56 -2.13
N THR A 65 -24.68 -18.47 -3.07
CA THR A 65 -23.85 -17.29 -3.28
C THR A 65 -24.59 -16.24 -4.10
N GLY A 66 -25.30 -15.34 -3.43
CA GLY A 66 -25.91 -14.20 -4.12
C GLY A 66 -27.18 -14.53 -4.88
N LEU A 67 -28.02 -15.42 -4.33
CA LEU A 67 -29.38 -15.74 -4.82
C LEU A 67 -30.19 -14.53 -5.27
N LYS A 68 -30.06 -13.39 -4.57
CA LYS A 68 -30.72 -12.12 -4.93
C LYS A 68 -30.39 -11.61 -6.34
N HIS A 69 -29.30 -12.08 -6.94
CA HIS A 69 -28.87 -11.75 -8.29
C HIS A 69 -28.90 -12.98 -9.21
N GLY A 70 -29.41 -14.12 -8.74
CA GLY A 70 -29.52 -15.35 -9.51
C GLY A 70 -28.23 -16.14 -9.66
N THR A 71 -27.28 -16.00 -8.75
CA THR A 71 -26.03 -16.77 -8.76
C THR A 71 -26.07 -17.85 -7.66
N VAL A 72 -25.55 -19.03 -7.99
CA VAL A 72 -25.37 -20.18 -7.10
C VAL A 72 -23.98 -20.74 -7.35
N THR A 73 -23.24 -21.08 -6.29
CA THR A 73 -21.93 -21.73 -6.42
C THR A 73 -22.09 -23.22 -6.17
N VAL A 74 -21.67 -24.04 -7.13
CA VAL A 74 -21.67 -25.49 -7.00
C VAL A 74 -20.24 -25.98 -6.89
N LEU A 75 -19.93 -26.77 -5.85
CA LEU A 75 -18.62 -27.37 -5.68
C LEU A 75 -18.54 -28.68 -6.47
N LEU A 76 -17.87 -28.64 -7.62
CA LEU A 76 -17.73 -29.77 -8.55
C LEU A 76 -16.27 -30.25 -8.56
N ASP A 77 -16.03 -31.48 -8.10
CA ASP A 77 -14.69 -32.06 -7.92
C ASP A 77 -13.74 -31.17 -7.08
N GLY A 78 -14.29 -30.50 -6.06
CA GLY A 78 -13.55 -29.58 -5.20
C GLY A 78 -13.28 -28.20 -5.81
N MET A 79 -13.72 -27.95 -7.05
CA MET A 79 -13.65 -26.64 -7.70
C MET A 79 -14.98 -25.88 -7.51
N PRO A 80 -14.98 -24.65 -6.97
CA PRO A 80 -16.18 -23.83 -6.93
C PRO A 80 -16.52 -23.33 -8.34
N VAL A 81 -17.73 -23.61 -8.79
CA VAL A 81 -18.25 -23.16 -10.09
C VAL A 81 -19.41 -22.20 -9.86
N GLU A 82 -19.23 -20.92 -10.22
CA GLU A 82 -20.30 -19.92 -10.16
C GLU A 82 -21.24 -20.09 -11.36
N ILE A 83 -22.49 -20.46 -11.08
CA ILE A 83 -23.56 -20.63 -12.06
C ILE A 83 -24.56 -19.49 -11.89
N THR A 84 -24.72 -18.64 -12.90
CA THR A 84 -25.61 -17.48 -12.87
C THR A 84 -26.76 -17.60 -13.87
N THR A 85 -28.00 -17.48 -13.41
CA THR A 85 -29.17 -17.42 -14.27
C THR A 85 -29.12 -16.19 -15.19
N PHE A 86 -29.44 -16.38 -16.47
CA PHE A 86 -29.58 -15.28 -17.43
C PHE A 86 -30.54 -14.23 -16.90
N ARG A 87 -30.13 -12.97 -16.98
CA ARG A 87 -30.91 -11.89 -16.40
C ARG A 87 -30.79 -10.59 -17.17
N THR A 88 -31.87 -9.84 -17.14
CA THR A 88 -31.86 -8.40 -17.41
C THR A 88 -31.89 -7.64 -16.11
N GLU A 89 -31.32 -6.45 -16.12
CA GLU A 89 -31.20 -5.59 -14.95
C GLU A 89 -32.15 -4.39 -15.11
N GLY A 90 -32.86 -4.05 -14.03
CA GLY A 90 -33.73 -2.89 -13.97
C GLY A 90 -32.96 -1.59 -13.81
N ALA A 91 -33.65 -0.54 -13.36
CA ALA A 91 -33.02 0.74 -13.06
C ALA A 91 -31.96 0.59 -11.95
N TYR A 92 -31.01 1.53 -11.91
CA TYR A 92 -29.95 1.61 -10.92
C TYR A 92 -30.14 2.87 -10.10
N SER A 93 -30.87 2.79 -8.98
CA SER A 93 -31.09 3.96 -8.13
C SER A 93 -29.83 4.38 -7.36
N ASP A 94 -28.97 3.43 -7.01
CA ASP A 94 -27.72 3.65 -6.26
C ASP A 94 -26.46 3.67 -7.14
N GLY A 95 -26.61 3.54 -8.47
CA GLY A 95 -25.50 3.50 -9.42
C GLY A 95 -24.56 2.28 -9.26
N ARG A 96 -25.03 1.20 -8.61
CA ARG A 96 -24.25 -0.03 -8.40
C ARG A 96 -25.06 -1.30 -8.59
N ARG A 97 -26.21 -1.40 -7.91
CA ARG A 97 -27.05 -2.60 -7.91
C ARG A 97 -28.32 -2.28 -8.66
N PRO A 98 -28.76 -3.17 -9.55
CA PRO A 98 -30.05 -2.99 -10.16
C PRO A 98 -31.14 -3.12 -9.09
N ASP A 99 -32.10 -2.21 -9.12
CA ASP A 99 -33.26 -2.16 -8.21
C ASP A 99 -34.10 -3.44 -8.31
N SER A 100 -34.02 -4.11 -9.47
CA SER A 100 -34.63 -5.40 -9.73
C SER A 100 -33.84 -6.18 -10.77
N VAL A 101 -33.92 -7.50 -10.67
CA VAL A 101 -33.37 -8.44 -11.65
C VAL A 101 -34.53 -9.26 -12.19
N SER A 102 -34.61 -9.37 -13.51
CA SER A 102 -35.61 -10.20 -14.18
C SER A 102 -34.89 -11.32 -14.91
N PHE A 103 -35.20 -12.57 -14.54
CA PHE A 103 -34.66 -13.74 -15.23
C PHE A 103 -35.27 -13.86 -16.63
N VAL A 104 -34.42 -14.17 -17.61
CA VAL A 104 -34.79 -14.30 -19.02
C VAL A 104 -34.26 -15.62 -19.54
N ASP A 105 -34.80 -16.11 -20.65
CA ASP A 105 -34.34 -17.37 -21.27
C ASP A 105 -33.37 -17.12 -22.44
N ASP A 106 -32.99 -15.85 -22.67
CA ASP A 106 -32.20 -15.39 -23.81
C ASP A 106 -30.82 -14.87 -23.37
N ILE A 107 -29.77 -15.54 -23.85
CA ILE A 107 -28.37 -15.18 -23.59
C ILE A 107 -28.03 -13.79 -24.15
N GLU A 108 -28.60 -13.37 -25.27
CA GLU A 108 -28.28 -12.07 -25.88
C GLU A 108 -28.65 -10.92 -24.94
N ARG A 109 -29.79 -11.06 -24.25
CA ARG A 109 -30.23 -10.10 -23.21
C ARG A 109 -29.33 -10.08 -21.98
N ASP A 110 -28.77 -11.23 -21.57
CA ASP A 110 -27.77 -11.27 -20.49
C ASP A 110 -26.45 -10.64 -20.91
N LEU A 111 -26.04 -10.79 -22.17
CA LEU A 111 -24.83 -10.17 -22.69
C LEU A 111 -25.01 -8.64 -22.83
N ALA A 112 -26.22 -8.15 -23.13
CA ALA A 112 -26.53 -6.74 -23.35
C ALA A 112 -26.31 -5.82 -22.13
N ARG A 113 -26.36 -6.39 -20.92
CA ARG A 113 -26.14 -5.66 -19.66
C ARG A 113 -24.66 -5.55 -19.25
N ARG A 114 -23.75 -6.23 -19.96
CA ARG A 114 -22.32 -6.25 -19.63
C ARG A 114 -21.63 -4.95 -19.99
N ASP A 115 -20.43 -4.77 -19.45
CA ASP A 115 -19.70 -3.51 -19.55
C ASP A 115 -19.15 -3.25 -20.96
N PHE A 116 -18.36 -4.19 -21.49
CA PHE A 116 -17.63 -4.04 -22.75
C PHE A 116 -17.87 -5.21 -23.70
N THR A 117 -17.82 -4.95 -25.01
CA THR A 117 -18.03 -5.94 -26.07
C THR A 117 -17.11 -7.15 -25.91
N ILE A 118 -15.83 -6.92 -25.57
CA ILE A 118 -14.83 -7.95 -25.30
C ILE A 118 -15.15 -8.86 -24.10
N ASN A 119 -16.08 -8.47 -23.22
CA ASN A 119 -16.57 -9.26 -22.09
C ASN A 119 -18.03 -9.70 -22.30
N ALA A 120 -18.65 -9.34 -23.41
CA ALA A 120 -20.05 -9.62 -23.74
C ALA A 120 -20.15 -10.74 -24.79
N MET A 121 -19.39 -11.81 -24.56
CA MET A 121 -19.38 -13.02 -25.36
C MET A 121 -19.67 -14.23 -24.47
N ALA A 122 -20.28 -15.25 -25.07
CA ALA A 122 -20.59 -16.53 -24.44
C ALA A 122 -20.14 -17.69 -25.33
N TRP A 123 -19.71 -18.80 -24.74
CA TRP A 123 -19.32 -20.00 -25.50
C TRP A 123 -19.88 -21.26 -24.86
N SER A 124 -20.37 -22.18 -25.69
CA SER A 124 -20.87 -23.48 -25.29
C SER A 124 -20.29 -24.57 -26.20
N PRO A 125 -19.96 -25.77 -25.67
CA PRO A 125 -19.52 -26.88 -26.50
C PRO A 125 -20.60 -27.35 -27.47
N VAL A 126 -21.88 -27.22 -27.09
CA VAL A 126 -23.03 -27.65 -27.91
C VAL A 126 -23.48 -26.54 -28.86
N ARG A 127 -23.44 -25.28 -28.42
CA ARG A 127 -24.05 -24.14 -29.15
C ARG A 127 -23.03 -23.25 -29.86
N GLY A 128 -21.74 -23.45 -29.61
CA GLY A 128 -20.67 -22.62 -30.17
C GLY A 128 -20.56 -21.25 -29.51
N LEU A 129 -19.91 -20.32 -30.22
CA LEU A 129 -19.68 -18.95 -29.78
C LEU A 129 -20.93 -18.08 -30.06
N CYS A 130 -21.38 -17.35 -29.05
CA CYS A 130 -22.37 -16.30 -29.12
C CYS A 130 -21.68 -14.94 -28.88
N ASP A 131 -21.65 -14.11 -29.92
CA ASP A 131 -21.05 -12.77 -29.90
C ASP A 131 -21.95 -11.75 -30.64
N PRO A 132 -23.08 -11.35 -30.03
CA PRO A 132 -24.04 -10.44 -30.66
C PRO A 132 -23.54 -8.98 -30.76
N PHE A 133 -22.50 -8.61 -29.99
CA PHE A 133 -22.00 -7.24 -29.90
C PHE A 133 -20.63 -7.02 -30.55
N GLY A 134 -20.08 -8.03 -31.24
CA GLY A 134 -18.83 -7.92 -32.00
C GLY A 134 -17.57 -7.89 -31.13
N GLY A 135 -17.61 -8.50 -29.94
CA GLY A 135 -16.49 -8.61 -29.01
C GLY A 135 -15.27 -9.31 -29.61
N GLN A 136 -15.44 -10.28 -30.51
CA GLN A 136 -14.32 -10.95 -31.18
C GLN A 136 -13.55 -9.98 -32.08
N ALA A 137 -14.27 -9.15 -32.85
CA ALA A 137 -13.66 -8.16 -33.72
C ALA A 137 -12.95 -7.07 -32.90
N ASP A 138 -13.54 -6.63 -31.79
CA ASP A 138 -12.92 -5.64 -30.91
C ASP A 138 -11.71 -6.22 -30.16
N LEU A 139 -11.75 -7.50 -29.78
CA LEU A 139 -10.61 -8.20 -29.20
C LEU A 139 -9.43 -8.29 -30.19
N GLN A 140 -9.71 -8.62 -31.46
CA GLN A 140 -8.70 -8.62 -32.53
C GLN A 140 -8.10 -7.24 -32.77
N ARG A 141 -8.92 -6.18 -32.70
CA ARG A 141 -8.49 -4.78 -32.83
C ARG A 141 -7.85 -4.22 -31.56
N ARG A 142 -7.81 -4.97 -30.46
CA ARG A 142 -7.37 -4.48 -29.13
C ARG A 142 -8.13 -3.23 -28.71
N CYS A 143 -9.44 -3.27 -28.83
CA CYS A 143 -10.36 -2.16 -28.60
C CYS A 143 -11.21 -2.39 -27.35
N ILE A 144 -11.38 -1.36 -26.52
CA ILE A 144 -12.35 -1.33 -25.42
C ILE A 144 -13.53 -0.48 -25.87
N ARG A 145 -14.67 -1.14 -26.10
CA ARG A 145 -15.93 -0.53 -26.52
C ARG A 145 -17.04 -0.96 -25.56
N CYS A 146 -17.89 -0.03 -25.14
CA CYS A 146 -19.07 -0.34 -24.33
C CYS A 146 -20.12 -1.13 -25.13
N VAL A 147 -20.86 -2.00 -24.43
CA VAL A 147 -22.04 -2.65 -25.02
C VAL A 147 -23.19 -1.64 -25.15
N GLY A 148 -23.72 -1.48 -26.36
CA GLY A 148 -24.80 -0.52 -26.62
C GLY A 148 -24.33 0.93 -26.53
N ASP A 149 -25.16 1.80 -25.94
CA ASP A 149 -24.85 3.22 -25.75
C ASP A 149 -23.89 3.43 -24.55
N PRO A 150 -22.69 4.02 -24.74
CA PRO A 150 -21.73 4.20 -23.66
C PRO A 150 -22.24 5.08 -22.51
N ASP A 151 -22.97 6.17 -22.78
CA ASP A 151 -23.49 7.03 -21.71
C ASP A 151 -24.49 6.28 -20.82
N THR A 152 -25.40 5.51 -21.41
CA THR A 152 -26.35 4.66 -20.68
C THR A 152 -25.60 3.61 -19.86
N ARG A 153 -24.58 2.98 -20.46
CA ARG A 153 -23.82 1.91 -19.81
C ARG A 153 -22.97 2.40 -18.64
N LEU A 154 -22.44 3.63 -18.71
CA LEU A 154 -21.72 4.27 -17.61
C LEU A 154 -22.66 4.85 -16.53
N LYS A 155 -23.90 5.20 -16.87
CA LYS A 155 -24.90 5.68 -15.90
C LYS A 155 -25.40 4.59 -14.96
N GLU A 156 -25.47 3.35 -15.43
CA GLU A 156 -25.85 2.20 -14.59
C GLU A 156 -24.81 1.87 -13.53
N ASP A 157 -23.53 1.86 -13.90
CA ASP A 157 -22.42 1.63 -12.96
C ASP A 157 -21.21 2.47 -13.37
N ALA A 158 -21.03 3.59 -12.69
CA ALA A 158 -19.95 4.53 -12.98
C ALA A 158 -18.56 3.92 -12.73
N LEU A 159 -18.44 2.81 -11.98
CA LEU A 159 -17.16 2.09 -11.83
C LEU A 159 -16.64 1.59 -13.18
N ARG A 160 -17.51 1.38 -14.17
CA ARG A 160 -17.12 0.99 -15.54
C ARG A 160 -16.14 1.98 -16.17
N ILE A 161 -16.12 3.23 -15.71
CA ILE A 161 -15.10 4.21 -16.12
C ILE A 161 -13.70 3.71 -15.73
N LEU A 162 -13.47 3.43 -14.45
CA LEU A 162 -12.16 2.94 -13.98
C LEU A 162 -11.84 1.55 -14.54
N ARG A 163 -12.85 0.70 -14.78
CA ARG A 163 -12.66 -0.60 -15.44
C ARG A 163 -12.13 -0.45 -16.87
N ALA A 164 -12.65 0.50 -17.65
CA ALA A 164 -12.14 0.77 -19.01
C ALA A 164 -10.65 1.14 -18.95
N LEU A 165 -10.30 2.08 -18.06
CA LEU A 165 -8.92 2.52 -17.86
C LEU A 165 -8.02 1.38 -17.37
N ARG A 166 -8.51 0.53 -16.44
CA ARG A 166 -7.78 -0.66 -15.98
C ARG A 166 -7.53 -1.64 -17.12
N PHE A 167 -8.55 -1.97 -17.92
CA PHE A 167 -8.36 -2.87 -19.05
C PHE A 167 -7.38 -2.30 -20.08
N ALA A 168 -7.43 -0.98 -20.34
CA ALA A 168 -6.47 -0.31 -21.21
C ALA A 168 -5.05 -0.45 -20.63
N ALA A 169 -4.86 -0.18 -19.35
CA ALA A 169 -3.58 -0.25 -18.66
C ALA A 169 -3.03 -1.68 -18.59
N GLN A 170 -3.87 -2.69 -18.35
CA GLN A 170 -3.43 -4.08 -18.22
C GLN A 170 -3.17 -4.76 -19.57
N ARG A 171 -3.92 -4.39 -20.62
CA ARG A 171 -3.90 -5.11 -21.90
C ARG A 171 -3.25 -4.35 -23.05
N GLY A 172 -3.02 -3.04 -22.88
CA GLY A 172 -2.54 -2.17 -23.97
C GLY A 172 -3.59 -2.01 -25.06
N PHE A 173 -4.87 -2.03 -24.68
CA PHE A 173 -5.99 -1.84 -25.58
C PHE A 173 -6.34 -0.36 -25.65
N VAL A 174 -6.79 0.09 -26.82
CA VAL A 174 -7.23 1.47 -27.02
C VAL A 174 -8.72 1.56 -26.70
N VAL A 175 -9.13 2.62 -25.99
CA VAL A 175 -10.54 2.88 -25.76
C VAL A 175 -11.13 3.49 -27.03
N GLU A 176 -12.24 2.94 -27.53
CA GLU A 176 -12.92 3.46 -28.71
C GLU A 176 -13.26 4.96 -28.54
N PRO A 177 -13.09 5.83 -29.55
CA PRO A 177 -13.34 7.26 -29.43
C PRO A 177 -14.71 7.65 -28.83
N VAL A 178 -15.79 6.97 -29.20
CA VAL A 178 -17.14 7.25 -28.67
C VAL A 178 -17.22 6.87 -27.19
N THR A 179 -16.67 5.71 -26.84
CA THR A 179 -16.57 5.24 -25.46
C THR A 179 -15.69 6.20 -24.64
N ALA A 180 -14.51 6.57 -25.12
CA ALA A 180 -13.59 7.50 -24.45
C ALA A 180 -14.25 8.86 -24.18
N ALA A 181 -14.94 9.44 -25.17
CA ALA A 181 -15.68 10.67 -24.97
C ALA A 181 -16.77 10.55 -23.89
N ALA A 182 -17.44 9.40 -23.80
CA ALA A 182 -18.44 9.13 -22.75
C ALA A 182 -17.79 8.97 -21.36
N LEU A 183 -16.58 8.40 -21.27
CA LEU A 183 -15.82 8.34 -20.01
C LEU A 183 -15.60 9.75 -19.43
N HIS A 184 -15.13 10.69 -20.26
CA HIS A 184 -14.94 12.08 -19.83
C HIS A 184 -16.25 12.77 -19.43
N ARG A 185 -17.33 12.61 -20.21
CA ARG A 185 -18.65 13.20 -19.90
C ARG A 185 -19.23 12.69 -18.59
N ASN A 186 -18.96 11.44 -18.22
CA ASN A 186 -19.57 10.80 -17.05
C ASN A 186 -18.62 10.72 -15.84
N ARG A 187 -17.40 11.26 -15.93
CA ARG A 187 -16.37 11.14 -14.87
C ARG A 187 -16.88 11.55 -13.49
N GLU A 188 -17.66 12.63 -13.39
CA GLU A 188 -18.21 13.14 -12.11
C GLU A 188 -19.08 12.12 -11.37
N ARG A 189 -19.68 11.16 -12.10
CA ARG A 189 -20.47 10.08 -11.50
C ARG A 189 -19.64 9.12 -10.65
N LEU A 190 -18.32 9.13 -10.79
CA LEU A 190 -17.42 8.39 -9.88
C LEU A 190 -17.63 8.78 -8.42
N ALA A 191 -18.13 9.98 -8.12
CA ALA A 191 -18.49 10.39 -6.76
C ALA A 191 -19.62 9.54 -6.13
N GLN A 192 -20.41 8.82 -6.94
CA GLN A 192 -21.48 7.93 -6.49
C GLN A 192 -20.96 6.53 -6.15
N VAL A 193 -19.72 6.22 -6.55
CA VAL A 193 -19.12 4.90 -6.35
C VAL A 193 -18.44 4.84 -4.99
N SER A 194 -18.67 3.75 -4.25
CA SER A 194 -18.01 3.50 -2.96
C SER A 194 -16.48 3.52 -3.10
N ALA A 195 -15.81 4.14 -2.12
CA ALA A 195 -14.35 4.23 -2.05
C ALA A 195 -13.64 2.88 -2.21
N GLU A 196 -14.14 1.81 -1.59
CA GLU A 196 -13.53 0.49 -1.63
C GLU A 196 -13.47 -0.08 -3.06
N ARG A 197 -14.51 0.18 -3.87
CA ARG A 197 -14.55 -0.22 -5.29
C ARG A 197 -13.63 0.64 -6.15
N ILE A 198 -13.59 1.95 -5.91
CA ILE A 198 -12.65 2.87 -6.59
C ILE A 198 -11.22 2.41 -6.33
N THR A 199 -10.89 2.14 -5.06
CA THR A 199 -9.56 1.67 -4.63
C THR A 199 -9.19 0.36 -5.29
N ALA A 200 -10.10 -0.61 -5.33
CA ALA A 200 -9.82 -1.91 -5.97
C ALA A 200 -9.49 -1.77 -7.47
N GLU A 201 -10.20 -0.91 -8.20
CA GLU A 201 -9.92 -0.65 -9.62
C GLU A 201 -8.67 0.21 -9.81
N LEU A 202 -8.46 1.25 -9.00
CA LEU A 202 -7.28 2.12 -9.04
C LEU A 202 -5.98 1.33 -8.81
N LEU A 203 -5.92 0.51 -7.76
CA LEU A 203 -4.72 -0.27 -7.45
C LEU A 203 -4.37 -1.25 -8.59
N GLN A 204 -5.37 -1.88 -9.20
CA GLN A 204 -5.16 -2.77 -10.34
C GLN A 204 -4.79 -2.02 -11.64
N LEU A 205 -5.36 -0.83 -11.86
CA LEU A 205 -5.00 0.07 -12.95
C LEU A 205 -3.53 0.46 -12.84
N LEU A 206 -3.08 0.84 -11.64
CA LEU A 206 -1.70 1.28 -11.37
C LEU A 206 -0.65 0.18 -11.63
N CYS A 207 -1.05 -1.08 -11.50
CA CYS A 207 -0.21 -2.25 -11.78
C CYS A 207 -0.24 -2.69 -13.25
N GLY A 208 -1.01 -2.02 -14.12
CA GLY A 208 -1.06 -2.32 -15.55
C GLY A 208 0.25 -1.99 -16.28
N ALA A 209 0.67 -2.85 -17.21
CA ALA A 209 1.90 -2.68 -17.98
C ALA A 209 1.92 -1.42 -18.86
N HIS A 210 0.74 -0.90 -19.23
CA HIS A 210 0.53 0.28 -20.07
C HIS A 210 -0.06 1.46 -19.28
N VAL A 211 0.12 1.47 -17.96
CA VAL A 211 -0.48 2.48 -17.09
C VAL A 211 -0.10 3.91 -17.46
N GLY A 212 1.14 4.17 -17.91
CA GLY A 212 1.57 5.55 -18.14
C GLY A 212 0.81 6.23 -19.26
N ALA A 213 0.57 5.53 -20.38
CA ALA A 213 -0.27 6.04 -21.46
C ALA A 213 -1.68 6.39 -20.98
N VAL A 214 -2.27 5.52 -20.15
CA VAL A 214 -3.62 5.72 -19.59
C VAL A 214 -3.67 6.91 -18.62
N LEU A 215 -2.68 7.03 -17.72
CA LEU A 215 -2.60 8.15 -16.78
C LEU A 215 -2.36 9.49 -17.49
N MET A 216 -1.62 9.50 -18.60
CA MET A 216 -1.43 10.70 -19.41
C MET A 216 -2.71 11.10 -20.14
N GLU A 217 -3.38 10.16 -20.80
CA GLU A 217 -4.58 10.42 -21.61
C GLU A 217 -5.80 10.79 -20.74
N PHE A 218 -6.01 10.09 -19.63
CA PHE A 218 -7.21 10.22 -18.78
C PHE A 218 -6.91 10.88 -17.42
N SER A 219 -5.93 11.79 -17.39
CA SER A 219 -5.49 12.48 -16.16
C SER A 219 -6.62 13.21 -15.42
N ASP A 220 -7.59 13.75 -16.15
CA ASP A 220 -8.78 14.41 -15.63
C ASP A 220 -9.74 13.45 -14.90
N ILE A 221 -9.84 12.20 -15.37
CA ILE A 221 -10.62 11.14 -14.71
C ILE A 221 -9.92 10.71 -13.43
N ILE A 222 -8.59 10.61 -13.43
CA ILE A 222 -7.82 10.32 -12.22
C ILE A 222 -7.96 11.47 -11.21
N ALA A 223 -7.93 12.72 -11.66
CA ALA A 223 -8.14 13.88 -10.79
C ALA A 223 -9.54 13.92 -10.16
N GLN A 224 -10.56 13.36 -10.82
CA GLN A 224 -11.89 13.22 -10.21
C GLN A 224 -11.88 12.33 -8.95
N ILE A 225 -11.06 11.29 -8.94
CA ILE A 225 -10.91 10.37 -7.80
C ILE A 225 -9.70 10.69 -6.93
N LEU A 226 -8.88 11.69 -7.27
CA LEU A 226 -7.74 12.18 -6.50
C LEU A 226 -7.55 13.70 -6.79
N PRO A 227 -8.43 14.58 -6.28
CA PRO A 227 -8.43 16.00 -6.66
C PRO A 227 -7.10 16.72 -6.42
N GLU A 228 -6.32 16.26 -5.46
CA GLU A 228 -5.05 16.85 -5.08
C GLU A 228 -3.95 16.62 -6.13
N ILE A 229 -4.13 15.72 -7.11
CA ILE A 229 -3.23 15.61 -8.27
C ILE A 229 -3.50 16.66 -9.35
N GLN A 230 -4.66 17.33 -9.33
CA GLN A 230 -5.04 18.32 -10.35
C GLN A 230 -4.00 19.43 -10.54
N PRO A 231 -3.39 20.01 -9.48
CA PRO A 231 -2.35 21.03 -9.63
C PRO A 231 -1.05 20.52 -10.28
N MET A 232 -0.82 19.20 -10.33
CA MET A 232 0.36 18.62 -10.96
C MET A 232 0.26 18.62 -12.50
N ILE A 233 -0.97 18.55 -13.03
CA ILE A 233 -1.25 18.39 -14.46
C ILE A 233 -0.85 19.68 -15.18
N GLY A 234 0.17 19.59 -16.04
CA GLY A 234 0.68 20.74 -16.80
C GLY A 234 1.60 21.67 -15.99
N PHE A 235 1.94 21.34 -14.74
CA PHE A 235 2.82 22.18 -13.93
C PHE A 235 4.28 22.09 -14.41
N ASP A 236 4.79 23.17 -15.00
CA ASP A 236 6.19 23.32 -15.38
C ASP A 236 7.05 23.55 -14.13
N GLN A 237 8.09 22.71 -13.95
CA GLN A 237 8.99 22.77 -12.80
C GLN A 237 10.02 23.89 -12.90
N HIS A 238 10.20 24.51 -14.08
CA HIS A 238 11.16 25.60 -14.33
C HIS A 238 12.57 25.29 -13.84
N ASN A 239 13.04 24.07 -14.10
CA ASN A 239 14.34 23.59 -13.65
C ASN A 239 15.02 22.78 -14.76
N ALA A 240 16.29 23.11 -15.03
CA ALA A 240 17.10 22.48 -16.08
C ALA A 240 17.30 20.96 -15.89
N TYR A 241 17.16 20.46 -14.66
CA TYR A 241 17.29 19.04 -14.33
C TYR A 241 15.97 18.25 -14.51
N HIS A 242 14.85 18.92 -14.80
CA HIS A 242 13.56 18.28 -14.97
C HIS A 242 13.03 18.51 -16.39
N LYS A 243 13.02 17.44 -17.18
CA LYS A 243 12.50 17.46 -18.56
C LYS A 243 10.97 17.55 -18.63
N TYR A 244 10.27 17.14 -17.58
CA TYR A 244 8.84 16.86 -17.59
C TYR A 244 8.07 17.72 -16.58
N THR A 245 6.77 17.90 -16.83
CA THR A 245 5.84 18.46 -15.85
C THR A 245 5.76 17.57 -14.60
N VAL A 246 5.27 18.10 -13.47
CA VAL A 246 5.14 17.30 -12.22
C VAL A 246 4.29 16.05 -12.43
N TRP A 247 3.19 16.16 -13.18
CA TRP A 247 2.35 14.99 -13.51
C TRP A 247 3.08 13.98 -14.38
N GLU A 248 3.66 14.39 -15.51
CA GLU A 248 4.36 13.46 -16.40
C GLU A 248 5.53 12.79 -15.67
N HIS A 249 6.29 13.55 -14.88
CA HIS A 249 7.34 13.02 -14.01
C HIS A 249 6.83 11.88 -13.10
N SER A 250 5.73 12.11 -12.39
CA SER A 250 5.12 11.12 -11.49
C SER A 250 4.62 9.89 -12.26
N VAL A 251 4.04 10.08 -13.44
CA VAL A 251 3.61 8.98 -14.31
C VAL A 251 4.79 8.12 -14.78
N ARG A 252 5.92 8.74 -15.14
CA ARG A 252 7.14 7.99 -15.48
C ARG A 252 7.72 7.22 -14.30
N ALA A 253 7.67 7.80 -13.10
CA ALA A 253 8.07 7.10 -11.87
C ALA A 253 7.16 5.89 -11.60
N VAL A 254 5.85 6.03 -11.83
CA VAL A 254 4.92 4.89 -11.80
C VAL A 254 5.38 3.84 -12.81
N GLU A 255 5.62 4.17 -14.08
CA GLU A 255 6.09 3.19 -15.08
C GLU A 255 7.40 2.48 -14.69
N GLY A 256 8.35 3.22 -14.11
CA GLY A 256 9.69 2.75 -13.78
C GLY A 256 9.81 1.86 -12.54
N ILE A 257 8.76 1.75 -11.71
CA ILE A 257 8.77 0.89 -10.50
C ILE A 257 8.05 -0.43 -10.76
N ARG A 258 8.41 -1.51 -10.05
CA ARG A 258 7.70 -2.81 -10.20
C ARG A 258 6.18 -2.68 -9.96
N PRO A 259 5.32 -3.51 -10.57
CA PRO A 259 3.85 -3.42 -10.48
C PRO A 259 3.33 -3.94 -9.12
N ASP A 260 3.78 -3.29 -8.04
CA ASP A 260 3.30 -3.49 -6.69
C ASP A 260 2.33 -2.35 -6.33
N PRO A 261 1.11 -2.64 -5.83
CA PRO A 261 0.10 -1.62 -5.58
C PRO A 261 0.56 -0.49 -4.65
N LEU A 262 1.31 -0.82 -3.59
CA LEU A 262 1.80 0.16 -2.62
C LEU A 262 2.88 1.03 -3.26
N LEU A 263 3.84 0.43 -3.95
CA LEU A 263 4.93 1.16 -4.58
C LEU A 263 4.47 2.04 -5.74
N ARG A 264 3.55 1.55 -6.58
CA ARG A 264 2.98 2.32 -7.70
C ARG A 264 2.14 3.49 -7.18
N LEU A 265 1.37 3.31 -6.11
CA LEU A 265 0.65 4.42 -5.48
C LEU A 265 1.62 5.41 -4.81
N ALA A 266 2.67 4.94 -4.14
CA ALA A 266 3.70 5.81 -3.56
C ALA A 266 4.40 6.65 -4.64
N ALA A 267 4.77 6.03 -5.77
CA ALA A 267 5.38 6.70 -6.90
C ALA A 267 4.44 7.74 -7.54
N LEU A 268 3.13 7.49 -7.60
CA LEU A 268 2.16 8.48 -8.09
C LEU A 268 2.09 9.71 -7.18
N LEU A 269 2.20 9.51 -5.86
CA LEU A 269 1.90 10.54 -4.85
C LEU A 269 3.14 11.22 -4.25
N HIS A 270 4.35 10.74 -4.51
CA HIS A 270 5.56 11.24 -3.84
C HIS A 270 5.76 12.77 -4.00
N ASP A 271 5.36 13.30 -5.16
CA ASP A 271 5.58 14.69 -5.57
C ASP A 271 4.31 15.54 -5.62
N VAL A 272 3.19 15.05 -5.10
CA VAL A 272 1.91 15.79 -5.14
C VAL A 272 1.97 17.15 -4.43
N GLY A 273 2.88 17.32 -3.46
CA GLY A 273 3.10 18.57 -2.75
C GLY A 273 4.02 19.58 -3.45
N LYS A 274 4.61 19.26 -4.61
CA LYS A 274 5.49 20.18 -5.34
C LYS A 274 4.79 21.48 -5.75
N PRO A 275 3.59 21.47 -6.37
CA PRO A 275 2.91 22.71 -6.76
C PRO A 275 2.72 23.68 -5.59
N ASP A 276 2.35 23.17 -4.42
CA ASP A 276 2.10 23.98 -3.20
C ASP A 276 3.37 24.56 -2.56
N THR A 277 4.54 23.98 -2.86
CA THR A 277 5.84 24.36 -2.28
C THR A 277 6.77 25.02 -3.27
N PHE A 278 6.26 25.33 -4.47
CA PHE A 278 7.04 25.93 -5.53
C PHE A 278 7.49 27.34 -5.16
N SER A 279 8.79 27.58 -5.29
CA SER A 279 9.39 28.91 -5.25
C SER A 279 10.39 29.05 -6.39
N ARG A 280 10.68 30.29 -6.79
CA ARG A 280 11.70 30.57 -7.81
C ARG A 280 12.81 31.43 -7.22
N ASP A 281 14.04 31.14 -7.59
CA ASP A 281 15.18 31.99 -7.25
C ASP A 281 15.36 33.16 -8.23
N GLU A 282 16.34 34.01 -7.94
CA GLU A 282 16.68 35.20 -8.75
C GLU A 282 17.11 34.86 -10.20
N ARG A 283 17.51 33.60 -10.45
CA ARG A 283 17.90 33.10 -11.79
C ARG A 283 16.72 32.45 -12.52
N GLY A 284 15.54 32.45 -11.91
CA GLY A 284 14.33 31.85 -12.46
C GLY A 284 14.24 30.33 -12.29
N VAL A 285 15.13 29.71 -11.50
CA VAL A 285 15.13 28.26 -11.26
C VAL A 285 14.10 27.92 -10.17
N GLY A 286 13.27 26.92 -10.46
CA GLY A 286 12.27 26.38 -9.55
C GLY A 286 12.84 25.51 -8.43
N HIS A 287 12.35 25.71 -7.22
CA HIS A 287 12.69 24.97 -6.00
C HIS A 287 11.42 24.48 -5.28
N PHE A 288 11.53 23.33 -4.59
CA PHE A 288 10.41 22.64 -3.92
C PHE A 288 10.74 22.27 -2.47
N TYR A 289 11.18 23.27 -1.69
CA TYR A 289 11.60 23.05 -0.31
C TYR A 289 10.43 22.54 0.54
N GLY A 290 10.64 21.42 1.23
CA GLY A 290 9.61 20.83 2.11
C GLY A 290 8.50 20.06 1.39
N HIS A 291 8.59 19.85 0.07
CA HIS A 291 7.58 19.08 -0.66
C HIS A 291 7.32 17.67 -0.08
N PRO A 292 8.28 16.91 0.50
CA PRO A 292 7.95 15.58 1.03
C PRO A 292 7.01 15.67 2.24
N ALA A 293 7.09 16.76 3.01
CA ALA A 293 6.15 17.03 4.08
C ALA A 293 4.75 17.29 3.53
N ARG A 294 4.68 18.18 2.54
CA ARG A 294 3.42 18.60 1.93
C ARG A 294 2.74 17.45 1.16
N SER A 295 3.52 16.66 0.41
CA SER A 295 3.04 15.46 -0.27
C SER A 295 2.43 14.47 0.71
N ARG A 296 3.04 14.26 1.88
CA ARG A 296 2.49 13.37 2.92
C ARG A 296 1.15 13.90 3.47
N GLU A 297 1.02 15.21 3.69
CA GLU A 297 -0.24 15.80 4.16
C GLU A 297 -1.39 15.65 3.15
N LEU A 298 -1.09 15.84 1.86
CA LEU A 298 -2.07 15.65 0.78
C LEU A 298 -2.41 14.17 0.60
N ALA A 299 -1.40 13.29 0.63
CA ALA A 299 -1.61 11.85 0.57
C ALA A 299 -2.47 11.34 1.74
N GLU A 300 -2.34 11.93 2.94
CA GLU A 300 -3.16 11.58 4.12
C GLU A 300 -4.67 11.85 3.87
N GLN A 301 -5.01 12.89 3.11
CA GLN A 301 -6.41 13.15 2.71
C GLN A 301 -6.90 12.13 1.68
N MET A 302 -6.04 11.77 0.72
CA MET A 302 -6.36 10.78 -0.32
C MET A 302 -6.62 9.40 0.27
N VAL A 303 -5.75 8.90 1.14
CA VAL A 303 -5.86 7.54 1.70
C VAL A 303 -7.09 7.35 2.56
N GLN A 304 -7.49 8.40 3.31
CA GLN A 304 -8.73 8.39 4.08
C GLN A 304 -9.95 8.27 3.17
N ARG A 305 -9.94 9.00 2.06
CA ARG A 305 -11.00 8.96 1.04
C ARG A 305 -11.04 7.65 0.27
N LEU A 306 -9.88 7.05 0.00
CA LEU A 306 -9.75 5.74 -0.65
C LEU A 306 -10.04 4.56 0.29
N ARG A 307 -10.04 4.77 1.61
CA ARG A 307 -10.21 3.71 2.63
C ARG A 307 -9.21 2.57 2.44
N LEU A 308 -7.93 2.92 2.30
CA LEU A 308 -6.87 1.92 2.19
C LEU A 308 -6.79 1.04 3.45
N PRO A 309 -6.34 -0.23 3.34
CA PRO A 309 -6.00 -1.02 4.50
C PRO A 309 -4.98 -0.31 5.39
N VAL A 310 -5.20 -0.30 6.71
CA VAL A 310 -4.41 0.48 7.70
C VAL A 310 -2.89 0.26 7.57
N GLN A 311 -2.46 -0.97 7.28
CA GLN A 311 -1.05 -1.27 7.09
C GLN A 311 -0.48 -0.61 5.84
N MET A 312 -1.22 -0.67 4.73
CA MET A 312 -0.84 -0.04 3.46
C MET A 312 -0.83 1.48 3.58
N GLU A 313 -1.81 2.07 4.27
CA GLU A 313 -1.85 3.50 4.58
C GLU A 313 -0.58 3.96 5.31
N ARG A 314 -0.23 3.30 6.41
CA ARG A 314 0.95 3.64 7.21
C ARG A 314 2.24 3.56 6.40
N GLN A 315 2.40 2.49 5.63
CA GLN A 315 3.57 2.32 4.76
C GLN A 315 3.59 3.39 3.66
N LEU A 316 2.47 3.66 3.00
CA LEU A 316 2.38 4.67 1.94
C LEU A 316 2.79 6.06 2.44
N LEU A 317 2.22 6.52 3.55
CA LEU A 317 2.51 7.84 4.11
C LEU A 317 3.97 7.95 4.55
N TYR A 318 4.56 6.86 5.05
CA TYR A 318 5.97 6.80 5.39
C TYR A 318 6.85 6.91 4.14
N LEU A 319 6.55 6.14 3.09
CA LEU A 319 7.28 6.17 1.82
C LEU A 319 7.21 7.55 1.17
N VAL A 320 6.02 8.15 1.08
CA VAL A 320 5.83 9.51 0.54
C VAL A 320 6.61 10.54 1.36
N ARG A 321 6.61 10.45 2.70
CA ARG A 321 7.36 11.40 3.53
C ARG A 321 8.87 11.30 3.36
N HIS A 322 9.38 10.09 3.14
CA HIS A 322 10.81 9.79 3.20
C HIS A 322 11.44 9.52 1.84
N HIS A 323 10.70 9.59 0.74
CA HIS A 323 11.18 9.27 -0.61
C HIS A 323 12.44 10.04 -1.01
N ASP A 324 12.58 11.30 -0.58
CA ASP A 324 13.74 12.12 -0.89
C ASP A 324 14.91 11.95 0.11
N THR A 325 14.70 11.26 1.25
CA THR A 325 15.75 11.09 2.28
C THR A 325 16.94 10.26 1.77
N PRO A 326 18.20 10.73 1.88
CA PRO A 326 19.37 9.94 1.49
C PRO A 326 19.47 8.61 2.26
N LEU A 327 19.74 7.52 1.53
CA LEU A 327 19.82 6.16 2.07
C LEU A 327 21.24 5.73 2.47
N GLY A 328 22.25 6.53 2.12
CA GLY A 328 23.64 6.35 2.49
C GLY A 328 24.54 6.02 1.29
N SER A 329 25.80 6.41 1.39
CA SER A 329 26.83 6.26 0.34
C SER A 329 27.99 5.35 0.75
N ASN A 330 27.90 4.73 1.93
CA ASN A 330 28.87 3.77 2.46
C ASN A 330 28.15 2.81 3.43
N THR A 331 28.81 1.70 3.78
CA THR A 331 28.23 0.65 4.64
C THR A 331 27.77 1.17 6.00
N ARG A 332 28.50 2.09 6.63
CA ARG A 332 28.09 2.72 7.90
C ARG A 332 26.76 3.46 7.75
N HIS A 333 26.64 4.34 6.77
CA HIS A 333 25.42 5.12 6.56
C HIS A 333 24.23 4.22 6.18
N VAL A 334 24.46 3.25 5.29
CA VAL A 334 23.44 2.27 4.90
C VAL A 334 22.96 1.47 6.11
N ARG A 335 23.87 0.95 6.94
CA ARG A 335 23.53 0.21 8.17
C ARG A 335 22.69 1.05 9.14
N ARG A 336 23.07 2.31 9.36
CA ARG A 336 22.29 3.23 10.22
C ARG A 336 20.88 3.46 9.67
N LYS A 337 20.75 3.66 8.35
CA LYS A 337 19.45 3.86 7.71
C LYS A 337 18.62 2.58 7.71
N LEU A 338 19.24 1.43 7.48
CA LEU A 338 18.61 0.12 7.57
C LEU A 338 18.09 -0.17 8.98
N ALA A 339 18.85 0.18 10.03
CA ALA A 339 18.40 0.07 11.42
C ALA A 339 17.20 0.96 11.76
N VAL A 340 17.08 2.12 11.09
CA VAL A 340 15.95 3.05 11.28
C VAL A 340 14.70 2.59 10.52
N HIS A 341 14.87 2.20 9.26
CA HIS A 341 13.75 1.91 8.36
C HIS A 341 13.30 0.44 8.43
N GLY A 342 14.20 -0.49 8.77
CA GLY A 342 14.02 -1.90 8.49
C GLY A 342 14.24 -2.22 7.01
N GLU A 343 14.52 -3.50 6.70
CA GLU A 343 14.90 -3.92 5.34
C GLU A 343 13.80 -3.67 4.31
N GLU A 344 12.57 -4.12 4.59
CA GLU A 344 11.45 -4.01 3.65
C GLU A 344 11.21 -2.55 3.22
N THR A 345 11.17 -1.63 4.18
CA THR A 345 10.95 -0.21 3.92
C THR A 345 12.17 0.45 3.26
N PHE A 346 13.39 0.06 3.64
CA PHE A 346 14.59 0.54 2.97
C PHE A 346 14.59 0.17 1.49
N ARG A 347 14.26 -1.10 1.16
CA ARG A 347 14.15 -1.57 -0.23
C ARG A 347 13.05 -0.82 -0.99
N ALA A 348 11.90 -0.57 -0.36
CA ALA A 348 10.82 0.22 -0.94
C ALA A 348 11.24 1.67 -1.24
N LEU A 349 11.90 2.35 -0.30
CA LEU A 349 12.45 3.70 -0.51
C LEU A 349 13.48 3.74 -1.64
N LEU A 350 14.37 2.74 -1.69
CA LEU A 350 15.37 2.62 -2.75
C LEU A 350 14.71 2.42 -4.13
N ALA A 351 13.67 1.59 -4.20
CA ALA A 351 12.91 1.37 -5.43
C ALA A 351 12.21 2.65 -5.90
N ILE A 352 11.59 3.42 -4.99
CA ILE A 352 10.97 4.72 -5.32
C ILE A 352 12.02 5.70 -5.82
N LYS A 353 13.18 5.82 -5.16
CA LYS A 353 14.26 6.71 -5.61
C LYS A 353 14.79 6.37 -7.00
N LYS A 354 14.93 5.07 -7.32
CA LYS A 354 15.33 4.63 -8.66
C LYS A 354 14.29 5.02 -9.70
N ALA A 355 13.01 4.85 -9.38
CA ALA A 355 11.90 5.19 -10.26
C ALA A 355 11.73 6.70 -10.46
N ASP A 356 11.83 7.49 -9.39
CA ASP A 356 11.90 8.95 -9.43
C ASP A 356 13.06 9.41 -10.34
N GLY A 357 14.25 8.84 -10.17
CA GLY A 357 15.39 9.11 -11.05
C GLY A 357 15.06 8.91 -12.54
N ILE A 358 14.41 7.80 -12.91
CA ILE A 358 13.93 7.58 -14.30
C ILE A 358 12.99 8.69 -14.73
N GLY A 359 12.03 9.07 -13.88
CA GLY A 359 11.06 10.13 -14.15
C GLY A 359 11.67 11.53 -14.26
N GLN A 360 12.86 11.79 -13.72
CA GLN A 360 13.55 13.08 -13.89
C GLN A 360 14.31 13.16 -15.22
N GLY A 361 14.49 12.03 -15.92
CA GLY A 361 15.43 11.93 -17.04
C GLY A 361 16.89 11.91 -16.55
N THR A 362 17.11 11.32 -15.37
CA THR A 362 18.38 11.29 -14.64
C THR A 362 19.59 10.96 -15.51
N THR A 363 20.69 11.66 -15.24
CA THR A 363 22.00 11.35 -15.82
C THR A 363 22.47 9.96 -15.37
N PRO A 364 23.23 9.21 -16.19
CA PRO A 364 23.74 7.89 -15.82
C PRO A 364 24.45 7.84 -14.45
N GLN A 365 24.99 8.96 -13.99
CA GLN A 365 25.65 9.13 -12.70
C GLN A 365 24.72 8.89 -11.49
N ASN A 366 23.53 9.51 -11.39
CA ASN A 366 22.71 9.33 -10.17
C ASN A 366 22.12 7.91 -10.09
N LEU A 367 21.87 7.27 -11.24
CA LEU A 367 21.46 5.85 -11.25
C LEU A 367 22.60 4.96 -10.74
N THR A 368 23.85 5.28 -11.08
CA THR A 368 25.03 4.57 -10.57
C THR A 368 25.14 4.65 -9.05
N GLU A 369 24.87 5.82 -8.46
CA GLU A 369 24.88 5.98 -6.99
C GLU A 369 23.80 5.13 -6.30
N LEU A 370 22.59 5.04 -6.87
CA LEU A 370 21.52 4.23 -6.33
C LEU A 370 21.78 2.72 -6.48
N LEU A 371 22.44 2.31 -7.57
CA LEU A 371 22.90 0.93 -7.74
C LEU A 371 24.02 0.58 -6.74
N GLU A 372 24.94 1.50 -6.49
CA GLU A 372 25.97 1.32 -5.47
C GLU A 372 25.36 1.24 -4.06
N THR A 373 24.34 2.06 -3.77
CA THR A 373 23.57 1.98 -2.51
C THR A 373 22.93 0.60 -2.32
N GLU A 374 22.39 0.02 -3.39
CA GLU A 374 21.85 -1.35 -3.37
C GLU A 374 22.94 -2.39 -3.10
N ARG A 375 24.10 -2.27 -3.76
CA ARG A 375 25.24 -3.16 -3.51
C ARG A 375 25.70 -3.10 -2.06
N LEU A 376 25.77 -1.90 -1.48
CA LEU A 376 26.12 -1.69 -0.07
C LEU A 376 25.07 -2.26 0.88
N LEU A 377 23.78 -2.20 0.51
CA LEU A 377 22.70 -2.85 1.28
C LEU A 377 22.93 -4.36 1.35
N GLU A 378 23.15 -5.01 0.20
CA GLU A 378 23.39 -6.47 0.17
C GLU A 378 24.65 -6.86 0.96
N GLN A 379 25.70 -6.04 0.89
CA GLN A 379 26.89 -6.22 1.70
C GLN A 379 26.58 -6.17 3.20
N VAL A 380 25.85 -5.15 3.67
CA VAL A 380 25.49 -4.98 5.08
C VAL A 380 24.62 -6.15 5.59
N LEU A 381 23.68 -6.64 4.76
CA LEU A 381 22.82 -7.77 5.10
C LEU A 381 23.58 -9.09 5.17
N THR A 382 24.59 -9.28 4.30
CA THR A 382 25.41 -10.50 4.27
C THR A 382 26.43 -10.55 5.42
N GLU A 383 26.93 -9.40 5.87
CA GLU A 383 27.94 -9.29 6.94
C GLU A 383 27.41 -9.62 8.37
N ASP A 384 26.19 -10.17 8.51
CA ASP A 384 25.49 -10.41 9.79
C ASP A 384 25.52 -9.16 10.69
N SER A 385 25.02 -8.05 10.14
CA SER A 385 25.03 -6.76 10.84
C SER A 385 24.04 -6.75 12.01
N CYS A 386 24.50 -6.36 13.20
CA CYS A 386 23.62 -6.00 14.29
C CYS A 386 22.88 -4.69 13.96
N LEU A 387 21.57 -4.79 13.69
CA LEU A 387 20.71 -3.69 13.24
C LEU A 387 19.75 -3.21 14.31
N THR A 388 19.37 -4.09 15.23
CA THR A 388 18.42 -3.83 16.30
C THR A 388 19.04 -4.18 17.66
N ARG A 389 18.40 -3.72 18.73
CA ARG A 389 18.84 -4.04 20.11
C ARG A 389 18.78 -5.55 20.41
N ARG A 390 18.01 -6.32 19.64
CA ARG A 390 17.91 -7.78 19.81
C ARG A 390 19.14 -8.50 19.26
N ASP A 391 19.85 -7.86 18.33
CA ASP A 391 21.01 -8.42 17.65
C ASP A 391 22.32 -8.11 18.41
N LEU A 392 22.23 -7.34 19.50
CA LEU A 392 23.38 -7.07 20.36
C LEU A 392 23.83 -8.36 21.04
N ALA A 393 25.15 -8.53 21.17
CA ALA A 393 25.76 -9.65 21.90
C ALA A 393 25.47 -9.63 23.42
N VAL A 394 24.75 -8.60 23.89
CA VAL A 394 24.33 -8.41 25.28
C VAL A 394 22.88 -7.99 25.32
N ASN A 395 22.19 -8.35 26.40
CA ASN A 395 20.79 -8.01 26.61
C ASN A 395 20.59 -7.26 27.93
N GLY A 396 19.33 -6.97 28.27
CA GLY A 396 19.00 -6.22 29.49
C GLY A 396 19.46 -6.91 30.78
N ASN A 397 19.47 -8.24 30.84
CA ASN A 397 19.92 -8.98 32.02
C ASN A 397 21.43 -8.83 32.23
N ASP A 398 22.20 -8.78 31.15
CA ASP A 398 23.64 -8.52 31.23
C ASP A 398 23.93 -7.15 31.81
N LEU A 399 23.23 -6.12 31.32
CA LEU A 399 23.36 -4.76 31.84
C LEU A 399 22.93 -4.65 33.31
N ILE A 400 21.90 -5.39 33.73
CA ILE A 400 21.48 -5.45 35.14
C ILE A 400 22.57 -6.09 35.99
N ALA A 401 23.19 -7.18 35.51
CA ALA A 401 24.32 -7.81 36.19
C ALA A 401 25.53 -6.87 36.31
N TRP A 402 25.73 -5.96 35.35
CA TRP A 402 26.77 -4.93 35.37
C TRP A 402 26.42 -3.70 36.23
N GLY A 403 25.20 -3.64 36.76
CA GLY A 403 24.75 -2.62 37.70
C GLY A 403 23.79 -1.57 37.13
N ALA A 404 23.38 -1.67 35.87
CA ALA A 404 22.35 -0.80 35.30
C ALA A 404 20.96 -1.12 35.88
N ARG A 405 20.08 -0.11 35.98
CA ARG A 405 18.72 -0.27 36.53
C ARG A 405 17.70 0.58 35.78
N GLY A 406 16.46 0.10 35.73
CA GLY A 406 15.32 0.89 35.22
C GLY A 406 15.52 1.40 33.79
N ARG A 407 15.20 2.68 33.54
CA ARG A 407 15.24 3.31 32.21
C ARG A 407 16.65 3.36 31.61
N ALA A 408 17.70 3.39 32.44
CA ALA A 408 19.09 3.42 31.95
C ALA A 408 19.49 2.16 31.17
N VAL A 409 18.90 1.00 31.44
CA VAL A 409 19.15 -0.22 30.65
C VAL A 409 18.83 0.02 29.17
N GLY A 410 17.67 0.63 28.88
CA GLY A 410 17.28 0.95 27.51
C GLY A 410 18.17 2.01 26.86
N TYR A 411 18.62 3.00 27.64
CA TYR A 411 19.56 4.02 27.21
C TYR A 411 20.91 3.40 26.79
N TYR A 412 21.54 2.61 27.66
CA TYR A 412 22.83 1.99 27.36
C TYR A 412 22.76 1.02 26.19
N LEU A 413 21.72 0.17 26.11
CA LEU A 413 21.51 -0.69 24.93
C LEU A 413 21.40 0.12 23.63
N SER A 414 20.73 1.28 23.67
CA SER A 414 20.61 2.15 22.49
C SER A 414 21.93 2.84 22.14
N ALA A 415 22.74 3.22 23.14
CA ALA A 415 24.07 3.79 22.94
C ALA A 415 25.05 2.74 22.39
N MET A 416 25.02 1.52 22.91
CA MET A 416 25.76 0.37 22.41
C MET A 416 25.40 0.05 20.97
N LEU A 417 24.10 -0.02 20.65
CA LEU A 417 23.64 -0.23 19.27
C LEU A 417 24.18 0.87 18.35
N ASN A 418 24.12 2.14 18.75
CA ASN A 418 24.70 3.22 17.94
C ASN A 418 26.21 3.04 17.68
N ARG A 419 26.96 2.53 18.66
CA ARG A 419 28.39 2.23 18.49
C ARG A 419 28.63 1.08 17.52
N VAL A 420 27.83 0.02 17.63
CA VAL A 420 27.89 -1.15 16.75
C VAL A 420 27.46 -0.81 15.32
N LEU A 421 26.48 0.06 15.15
CA LEU A 421 26.07 0.54 13.82
C LEU A 421 27.21 1.31 13.12
N ASP A 422 28.05 1.99 13.89
CA ASP A 422 29.23 2.69 13.38
C ASP A 422 30.41 1.73 13.11
N ASP A 423 30.61 0.74 13.98
CA ASP A 423 31.64 -0.31 13.87
C ASP A 423 31.08 -1.68 14.32
N PRO A 424 30.71 -2.58 13.38
CA PRO A 424 30.13 -3.89 13.71
C PRO A 424 31.05 -4.77 14.57
N SER A 425 32.37 -4.58 14.48
CA SER A 425 33.33 -5.33 15.28
C SER A 425 33.21 -5.03 16.78
N CYS A 426 32.47 -3.99 17.18
CA CYS A 426 32.14 -3.72 18.57
C CYS A 426 31.10 -4.69 19.16
N ASN A 427 30.40 -5.51 18.38
CA ASN A 427 29.33 -6.38 18.87
C ASN A 427 29.84 -7.66 19.54
N THR A 428 30.68 -7.50 20.57
CA THR A 428 31.16 -8.58 21.43
C THR A 428 30.89 -8.20 22.88
N ARG A 429 30.66 -9.19 23.75
CA ARG A 429 30.33 -8.93 25.16
C ARG A 429 31.38 -8.06 25.84
N GLU A 430 32.66 -8.34 25.57
CA GLU A 430 33.81 -7.65 26.15
C GLU A 430 33.87 -6.19 25.70
N ARG A 431 33.72 -5.92 24.40
CA ARG A 431 33.75 -4.55 23.88
C ARG A 431 32.53 -3.75 24.31
N LEU A 432 31.36 -4.38 24.38
CA LEU A 432 30.14 -3.74 24.87
C LEU A 432 30.20 -3.43 26.37
N HIS A 433 30.85 -4.27 27.17
CA HIS A 433 31.16 -3.95 28.57
C HIS A 433 32.07 -2.71 28.68
N ALA A 434 33.11 -2.61 27.86
CA ALA A 434 33.97 -1.43 27.85
C ALA A 434 33.21 -0.15 27.44
N VAL A 435 32.26 -0.26 26.49
CA VAL A 435 31.35 0.84 26.14
C VAL A 435 30.47 1.21 27.34
N TYR A 436 29.93 0.23 28.06
CA TYR A 436 29.16 0.45 29.28
C TYR A 436 29.96 1.21 30.34
N ASP A 437 31.17 0.75 30.65
CA ASP A 437 32.06 1.38 31.64
C ASP A 437 32.40 2.82 31.24
N GLY A 438 32.70 3.05 29.96
CA GLY A 438 32.98 4.40 29.44
C GLY A 438 31.77 5.34 29.55
N LEU A 439 30.56 4.85 29.24
CA LEU A 439 29.33 5.64 29.39
C LEU A 439 29.03 5.94 30.86
N ARG A 440 29.25 4.96 31.74
CA ARG A 440 29.07 5.10 33.19
C ARG A 440 30.08 6.06 33.81
N ALA A 441 31.34 6.05 33.35
CA ALA A 441 32.37 6.96 33.83
C ALA A 441 32.12 8.43 33.45
N GLN A 442 31.30 8.68 32.43
CA GLN A 442 30.87 10.02 32.03
C GLN A 442 29.64 10.53 32.81
N GLU A 443 29.05 9.72 33.69
CA GLU A 443 27.96 10.17 34.54
C GLU A 443 28.51 11.04 35.67
N SER A 444 27.96 12.24 35.79
CA SER A 444 28.08 13.02 37.01
C SER A 444 27.16 12.42 38.07
N TYR A 445 27.50 12.63 39.34
CA TYR A 445 26.61 12.27 40.44
C TYR A 445 26.43 13.47 41.36
N VAL A 446 25.26 13.53 41.99
CA VAL A 446 25.00 14.41 43.11
C VAL A 446 24.54 13.58 44.29
N GLU A 447 25.11 13.86 45.44
CA GLU A 447 24.66 13.30 46.70
C GLU A 447 23.63 14.25 47.31
N LEU A 448 22.57 13.68 47.88
CA LEU A 448 21.50 14.40 48.54
C LEU A 448 21.28 13.72 49.89
N THR A 449 20.97 14.52 50.91
CA THR A 449 20.44 13.99 52.16
C THR A 449 18.98 14.41 52.27
N VAL A 450 18.11 13.44 52.50
CA VAL A 450 16.67 13.66 52.65
C VAL A 450 16.23 13.36 54.07
N ASN A 451 15.70 14.37 54.75
CA ASN A 451 15.11 14.21 56.07
C ASN A 451 13.67 13.69 55.96
N GLY A 452 13.28 12.80 56.88
CA GLY A 452 11.92 12.24 56.94
C GLY A 452 11.72 10.88 56.22
N MET A 453 12.78 10.26 55.68
CA MET A 453 12.70 8.90 55.11
C MET A 453 12.82 7.82 56.20
N SER A 454 11.71 7.39 56.79
CA SER A 454 11.71 6.40 57.89
C SER A 454 11.27 4.98 57.50
N ALA A 455 10.78 4.77 56.27
CA ALA A 455 10.23 3.49 55.84
C ALA A 455 10.56 3.13 54.39
N ARG A 456 10.51 1.82 54.07
CA ARG A 456 10.75 1.29 52.70
C ARG A 456 9.76 1.86 51.66
N CYS A 457 8.57 2.28 52.07
CA CYS A 457 7.60 2.92 51.18
C CYS A 457 8.10 4.28 50.65
N CYS A 458 8.81 5.06 51.47
CA CYS A 458 9.42 6.34 51.09
C CYS A 458 10.49 6.13 49.99
N VAL A 459 11.33 5.10 50.12
CA VAL A 459 12.35 4.75 49.11
C VAL A 459 11.71 4.47 47.75
N ARG A 460 10.58 3.75 47.73
CA ARG A 460 9.87 3.44 46.49
C ARG A 460 9.30 4.70 45.84
N GLN A 461 8.68 5.57 46.64
CA GLN A 461 8.10 6.83 46.18
C GLN A 461 9.18 7.77 45.60
N VAL A 462 10.28 7.94 46.33
CA VAL A 462 11.40 8.79 45.90
C VAL A 462 12.04 8.27 44.61
N ARG A 463 12.23 6.95 44.48
CA ARG A 463 12.70 6.35 43.22
C ARG A 463 11.75 6.62 42.06
N GLN A 464 10.44 6.55 42.27
CA GLN A 464 9.45 6.76 41.22
C GLN A 464 9.44 8.22 40.75
N LEU A 465 9.55 9.17 41.68
CA LEU A 465 9.63 10.59 41.41
C LEU A 465 10.89 10.93 40.58
N LEU A 466 12.06 10.48 41.03
CA LEU A 466 13.33 10.76 40.34
C LEU A 466 13.44 10.04 38.99
N ALA A 467 12.85 8.84 38.84
CA ALA A 467 12.79 8.14 37.55
C ALA A 467 11.97 8.89 36.47
N GLY A 468 11.16 9.87 36.88
CA GLY A 468 10.43 10.76 35.97
C GLY A 468 11.28 11.81 35.28
N ILE A 469 12.49 12.09 35.79
CA ILE A 469 13.39 13.12 35.26
C ILE A 469 14.26 12.52 34.14
N PRO A 470 14.21 13.05 32.90
CA PRO A 470 14.87 12.44 31.74
C PRO A 470 16.39 12.22 31.87
N ASP A 471 17.09 13.14 32.53
CA ASP A 471 18.56 13.12 32.62
C ASP A 471 19.11 12.27 33.77
N ILE A 472 18.23 11.72 34.62
CA ILE A 472 18.62 10.81 35.70
C ILE A 472 18.70 9.38 35.17
N THR A 473 19.89 8.81 35.21
CA THR A 473 20.14 7.44 34.76
C THR A 473 20.01 6.45 35.91
N ARG A 474 20.44 6.81 37.12
CA ARG A 474 20.42 5.92 38.29
C ARG A 474 20.18 6.71 39.58
N THR A 475 19.53 6.06 40.53
CA THR A 475 19.37 6.57 41.89
C THR A 475 19.64 5.46 42.91
N ASP A 476 20.66 5.66 43.73
CA ASP A 476 20.99 4.80 44.86
C ASP A 476 20.50 5.46 46.15
N ILE A 477 19.78 4.71 47.00
CA ILE A 477 19.17 5.24 48.22
C ILE A 477 19.55 4.34 49.38
N THR A 478 20.10 4.95 50.44
CA THR A 478 20.42 4.30 51.71
C THR A 478 19.41 4.78 52.76
N LEU A 479 18.51 3.88 53.18
CA LEU A 479 17.40 4.23 54.06
C LEU A 479 17.88 4.71 55.44
N ASP A 480 18.87 4.03 56.03
CA ASP A 480 19.32 4.28 57.40
C ASP A 480 19.96 5.67 57.60
N SER A 481 20.47 6.27 56.52
CA SER A 481 21.12 7.58 56.54
C SER A 481 20.34 8.67 55.81
N GLY A 482 19.20 8.35 55.18
CA GLY A 482 18.49 9.27 54.30
C GLY A 482 19.31 9.72 53.07
N ARG A 483 20.44 9.07 52.80
CA ARG A 483 21.37 9.43 51.73
C ARG A 483 20.85 8.92 50.39
N ILE A 484 20.78 9.82 49.42
CA ILE A 484 20.42 9.56 48.03
C ILE A 484 21.58 9.96 47.14
N VAL A 485 22.02 9.10 46.24
CA VAL A 485 22.99 9.44 45.21
C VAL A 485 22.30 9.32 43.86
N VAL A 486 22.22 10.44 43.14
CA VAL A 486 21.58 10.53 41.83
C VAL A 486 22.69 10.64 40.78
N TYR A 487 22.63 9.81 39.75
CA TYR A 487 23.58 9.78 38.63
C TYR A 487 22.91 10.24 37.35
N GLY A 488 23.65 10.96 36.51
CA GLY A 488 23.18 11.48 35.23
C GLY A 488 24.24 12.28 34.49
N ARG A 489 24.06 12.53 33.19
CA ARG A 489 25.02 13.35 32.41
C ARG A 489 24.89 14.84 32.69
N HIS A 490 23.66 15.33 32.84
CA HIS A 490 23.33 16.71 33.16
C HIS A 490 22.27 16.75 34.25
N LEU A 491 22.69 16.64 35.51
CA LEU A 491 21.77 16.55 36.64
C LEU A 491 21.04 17.89 36.87
N PRO A 492 19.71 17.96 36.67
CA PRO A 492 18.96 19.20 36.87
C PRO A 492 18.68 19.40 38.37
N LEU A 493 19.66 19.94 39.10
CA LEU A 493 19.61 20.04 40.57
C LEU A 493 18.34 20.73 41.09
N GLU A 494 17.90 21.81 40.44
CA GLU A 494 16.67 22.51 40.82
C GLU A 494 15.42 21.65 40.60
N GLN A 495 15.31 20.97 39.46
CA GLN A 495 14.18 20.07 39.20
C GLN A 495 14.15 18.88 40.18
N ILE A 496 15.32 18.35 40.56
CA ILE A 496 15.44 17.29 41.58
C ILE A 496 14.92 17.78 42.93
N ARG A 497 15.28 19.01 43.34
CA ARG A 497 14.79 19.63 44.59
C ARG A 497 13.28 19.82 44.55
N GLU A 498 12.76 20.43 43.50
CA GLU A 498 11.33 20.72 43.35
C GLU A 498 10.47 19.46 43.44
N VAL A 499 10.86 18.41 42.73
CA VAL A 499 10.12 17.14 42.69
C VAL A 499 10.08 16.45 44.06
N LEU A 500 11.18 16.49 44.82
CA LEU A 500 11.24 15.90 46.16
C LEU A 500 10.54 16.77 47.21
N ALA A 501 10.72 18.09 47.17
CA ALA A 501 10.05 19.04 48.06
C ALA A 501 8.52 19.00 47.90
N ALA A 502 8.03 18.90 46.66
CA ALA A 502 6.60 18.74 46.37
C ALA A 502 5.99 17.45 46.97
N ALA A 503 6.82 16.44 47.25
CA ALA A 503 6.42 15.20 47.91
C ALA A 503 6.61 15.22 49.44
N GLY A 504 6.93 16.39 50.02
CA GLY A 504 7.06 16.60 51.47
C GLY A 504 8.43 16.24 52.05
N TYR A 505 9.45 16.09 51.20
CA TYR A 505 10.81 15.75 51.63
C TYR A 505 11.68 17.01 51.71
N GLU A 506 12.37 17.21 52.84
CA GLU A 506 13.40 18.24 52.95
C GLU A 506 14.73 17.72 52.38
N VAL A 507 15.28 18.42 51.39
CA VAL A 507 16.45 17.99 50.63
C VAL A 507 17.64 18.92 50.86
N ALA A 508 18.76 18.35 51.30
CA ALA A 508 20.08 18.99 51.27
C ALA A 508 20.91 18.37 50.13
N ILE A 509 21.65 19.19 49.38
CA ILE A 509 22.50 18.77 48.24
C ILE A 509 23.95 18.97 48.59
#